data_AF-A0A1W9RLL3-F1
#
_entry.id   AF-A0A1W9RLL3-F1
#
_cell.length_a   1.000
_cell.length_b   1.000
_cell.length_c   1.000
_cell.angle_alpha   90.00
_cell.angle_beta   90.00
_cell.angle_gamma   90.00
#
_symmetry.space_group_name_H-M   'P 1'
#
loop_
_entity.id
_entity.type
_entity.pdbx_description
1 polymer ?
#
loop_
_entity_poly.entity_id
_entity_poly.type
_entity_poly.pdbx_seq_one_letter_code
_entity_poly.pdbx_strand_id
1 'polypeptide(L)'
;MIVKMKKITILVEEKETNEALKKLRKLGVVHIKNVQQPKSEKLTELENNIADVDKALSIIGNFHKSPTTSPYNSQEVGEYVKEIVTLERKEEKLQENIRSIKEKISWFEEWGYQPKKRESVFSVSLLSPRKMFKFS
;
A
#
# COMPACT_ATOMS: atom_id res chain seq x y z
N MET A 1 -41.13 -6.96 -10.52
CA MET A 1 -41.88 -7.80 -9.57
C MET A 1 -41.07 -7.88 -8.28
N ILE A 2 -41.58 -7.35 -7.16
CA ILE A 2 -40.90 -7.38 -5.86
C ILE A 2 -41.43 -8.57 -5.06
N VAL A 3 -40.55 -9.45 -4.61
CA VAL A 3 -40.93 -10.67 -3.86
C VAL A 3 -41.03 -10.37 -2.37
N LYS A 4 -42.11 -10.83 -1.72
CA LYS A 4 -42.32 -10.65 -0.27
C LYS A 4 -41.31 -11.48 0.52
N MET A 5 -40.37 -10.83 1.19
CA MET A 5 -39.41 -11.49 2.08
C MET A 5 -40.04 -11.90 3.42
N LYS A 6 -39.59 -13.03 3.99
CA LYS A 6 -39.96 -13.49 5.34
C LYS A 6 -38.81 -13.23 6.32
N LYS A 7 -39.15 -12.82 7.55
CA LYS A 7 -38.19 -12.67 8.66
C LYS A 7 -38.13 -13.97 9.44
N ILE A 8 -36.92 -14.47 9.70
CA ILE A 8 -36.68 -15.73 10.42
C ILE A 8 -35.67 -15.44 11.52
N THR A 9 -35.87 -16.03 12.70
CA THR A 9 -34.92 -15.97 13.83
C THR A 9 -34.36 -17.37 14.04
N ILE A 10 -33.03 -17.50 14.08
CA ILE A 10 -32.33 -18.77 14.26
C ILE A 10 -31.59 -18.69 15.59
N LEU A 11 -31.86 -19.64 16.50
CA LEU A 11 -31.04 -19.84 17.68
C LEU A 11 -29.95 -20.85 17.37
N VAL A 12 -28.72 -20.53 17.75
CA VAL A 12 -27.53 -21.36 17.57
C VAL A 12 -26.73 -21.31 18.87
N GLU A 13 -26.08 -22.41 19.24
CA GLU A 13 -25.12 -22.41 20.34
C GLU A 13 -23.94 -21.48 20.00
N GLU A 14 -23.43 -20.74 20.98
CA GLU A 14 -22.38 -19.74 20.78
C GLU A 14 -21.16 -20.30 20.02
N LYS A 15 -20.75 -21.54 20.36
CA LYS A 15 -19.62 -22.25 19.74
C LYS A 15 -19.83 -22.54 18.25
N GLU A 16 -21.07 -22.78 17.83
CA GLU A 16 -21.42 -23.15 16.46
C GLU A 16 -21.78 -21.94 15.58
N THR A 17 -21.87 -20.74 16.16
CA THR A 17 -22.26 -19.50 15.46
C THR A 17 -21.47 -19.28 14.17
N ASN A 18 -20.14 -19.44 14.21
CA ASN A 18 -19.28 -19.25 13.06
C ASN A 18 -19.53 -20.28 11.94
N GLU A 19 -19.82 -21.53 12.31
CA GLU A 19 -20.11 -22.59 11.34
C GLU A 19 -21.49 -22.40 10.71
N ALA A 20 -22.49 -22.06 11.52
CA ALA A 20 -23.83 -21.72 11.05
C ALA A 20 -23.78 -20.54 10.07
N LEU A 21 -23.05 -19.48 10.38
CA LEU A 21 -22.85 -18.34 9.47
C LEU A 21 -22.17 -18.75 8.16
N LYS A 22 -21.16 -19.63 8.20
CA LYS A 22 -20.53 -20.16 6.97
C LYS A 22 -21.52 -20.95 6.12
N LYS A 23 -22.37 -21.79 6.72
CA LYS A 23 -23.42 -22.55 6.01
C LYS A 23 -24.47 -21.61 5.41
N LEU A 24 -24.95 -20.63 6.15
CA LEU A 24 -25.91 -19.62 5.68
C LEU A 24 -25.33 -18.78 4.53
N ARG A 25 -24.05 -18.39 4.61
CA ARG A 25 -23.35 -17.69 3.53
C ARG A 25 -23.28 -18.52 2.25
N LYS A 26 -23.02 -19.83 2.36
CA LYS A 26 -23.02 -20.75 1.20
C LYS A 26 -24.40 -20.90 0.56
N LEU A 27 -25.46 -20.89 1.37
CA LEU A 27 -26.84 -20.97 0.86
C LEU A 27 -27.25 -19.72 0.07
N GLY A 28 -26.80 -18.52 0.48
CA GLY A 28 -27.01 -17.27 -0.26
C GLY A 28 -28.45 -16.75 -0.31
N VAL A 29 -29.40 -17.41 0.36
CA VAL A 29 -30.84 -17.07 0.34
C VAL A 29 -31.30 -16.13 1.45
N VAL A 30 -30.42 -15.82 2.41
CA VAL A 30 -30.74 -15.04 3.60
C VAL A 30 -29.93 -13.76 3.68
N HIS A 31 -30.61 -12.66 3.99
CA HIS A 31 -29.97 -11.42 4.39
C HIS A 31 -29.81 -11.40 5.92
N ILE A 32 -28.58 -11.57 6.39
CA ILE A 32 -28.26 -11.65 7.81
C ILE A 32 -28.24 -10.23 8.39
N LYS A 33 -29.07 -9.99 9.41
CA LYS A 33 -29.01 -8.77 10.23
C LYS A 33 -28.42 -9.11 11.58
N ASN A 34 -27.23 -8.59 11.86
CA ASN A 34 -26.63 -8.73 13.18
C ASN A 34 -27.43 -7.91 14.19
N VAL A 35 -27.84 -8.54 15.29
CA VAL A 35 -28.59 -7.88 16.38
C VAL A 35 -27.68 -6.93 17.17
N GLN A 36 -26.38 -7.22 17.19
CA GLN A 36 -25.33 -6.36 17.75
C GLN A 36 -24.17 -6.27 16.75
N GLN A 37 -23.56 -5.09 16.62
CA GLN A 37 -22.37 -4.94 15.79
C GLN A 37 -21.24 -5.80 16.34
N PRO A 38 -20.67 -6.72 15.56
CA PRO A 38 -19.55 -7.53 16.01
C PRO A 38 -18.32 -6.63 16.17
N LYS A 39 -17.98 -6.27 17.41
CA LYS A 39 -16.70 -5.66 17.74
C LYS A 39 -15.68 -6.78 17.93
N SER A 40 -14.88 -7.04 16.91
CA SER A 40 -13.77 -8.00 16.97
C SER A 40 -12.52 -7.32 16.43
N GLU A 41 -11.40 -7.46 17.14
CA GLU A 41 -10.09 -6.96 16.69
C GLU A 41 -9.76 -7.48 15.28
N LYS A 42 -10.14 -8.72 14.97
CA LYS A 42 -9.95 -9.35 13.67
C LYS A 42 -10.74 -8.70 12.53
N LEU A 43 -11.87 -8.06 12.86
CA LEU A 43 -12.65 -7.30 11.88
C LEU A 43 -11.95 -5.99 11.55
N THR A 44 -11.45 -5.28 12.58
CA THR A 44 -10.65 -4.06 12.41
C THR A 44 -9.37 -4.32 11.62
N GLU A 45 -8.67 -5.42 11.90
CA GLU A 45 -7.49 -5.83 11.13
C GLU A 45 -7.82 -6.05 9.65
N LEU A 46 -8.95 -6.70 9.36
CA LEU A 46 -9.39 -6.97 8.00
C LEU A 46 -9.77 -5.67 7.27
N GLU A 47 -10.48 -4.76 7.95
CA GLU A 47 -10.81 -3.43 7.42
C GLU A 47 -9.55 -2.62 7.09
N ASN A 48 -8.55 -2.62 7.98
CA ASN A 48 -7.27 -1.96 7.73
C ASN A 48 -6.54 -2.57 6.53
N ASN A 49 -6.50 -3.89 6.42
CA ASN A 49 -5.88 -4.57 5.27
C ASN A 49 -6.57 -4.20 3.95
N ILE A 50 -7.91 -4.12 3.93
CA ILE A 50 -8.66 -3.69 2.75
C ILE A 50 -8.29 -2.24 2.39
N ALA A 51 -8.29 -1.35 3.38
CA ALA A 51 -7.94 0.05 3.17
C ALA A 51 -6.50 0.23 2.64
N ASP A 52 -5.54 -0.56 3.13
CA ASP A 52 -4.15 -0.51 2.66
C ASP A 52 -4.01 -1.05 1.23
N VAL A 53 -4.74 -2.09 0.86
CA VAL A 53 -4.80 -2.59 -0.52
C VAL A 53 -5.42 -1.55 -1.46
N ASP A 54 -6.51 -0.90 -1.05
CA ASP A 54 -7.17 0.13 -1.88
C ASP A 54 -6.25 1.34 -2.11
N LYS A 55 -5.48 1.75 -1.09
CA LYS A 55 -4.44 2.77 -1.25
C LYS A 55 -3.36 2.32 -2.22
N ALA A 56 -2.82 1.11 -2.05
CA ALA A 56 -1.80 0.57 -2.94
C ALA A 56 -2.28 0.51 -4.40
N LEU A 57 -3.53 0.09 -4.63
CA LEU A 57 -4.14 0.08 -5.96
C LEU A 57 -4.33 1.49 -6.54
N SER A 58 -4.69 2.46 -5.71
CA SER A 58 -4.82 3.86 -6.13
C SER A 58 -3.48 4.44 -6.56
N ILE A 59 -2.40 4.15 -5.80
CA ILE A 59 -1.04 4.57 -6.13
C ILE A 59 -0.58 3.91 -7.44
N ILE A 60 -0.72 2.58 -7.56
CA ILE A 60 -0.32 1.84 -8.77
C ILE A 60 -1.13 2.27 -9.99
N GLY A 61 -2.42 2.58 -9.82
CA GLY A 61 -3.31 3.00 -10.90
C GLY A 61 -2.83 4.25 -11.66
N ASN A 62 -2.00 5.07 -11.02
CA ASN A 62 -1.39 6.25 -11.62
C ASN A 62 -0.19 5.91 -12.54
N PHE A 63 0.33 4.69 -12.49
CA PHE A 63 1.45 4.23 -13.31
C PHE A 63 0.95 3.40 -14.50
N HIS A 64 1.56 3.59 -15.68
CA HIS A 64 1.20 2.84 -16.89
C HIS A 64 1.37 1.32 -16.67
N LYS A 65 0.31 0.55 -16.92
CA LYS A 65 0.31 -0.90 -16.76
C LYS A 65 1.27 -1.57 -17.75
N SER A 66 2.33 -2.18 -17.22
CA SER A 66 3.14 -3.18 -17.95
C SER A 66 2.37 -4.51 -17.98
N PRO A 67 2.29 -5.22 -19.12
CA PRO A 67 1.43 -6.41 -19.29
C PRO A 67 2.01 -7.70 -18.69
N THR A 68 3.12 -7.67 -17.96
CA THR A 68 3.75 -8.88 -17.44
C THR A 68 3.00 -9.39 -16.20
N THR A 69 2.15 -10.39 -16.40
CA THR A 69 1.44 -11.09 -15.31
C THR A 69 2.23 -12.34 -14.95
N SER A 70 3.02 -12.30 -13.87
CA SER A 70 3.61 -13.51 -13.27
C SER A 70 2.62 -14.18 -12.32
N PRO A 71 2.71 -15.51 -12.08
CA PRO A 71 1.93 -16.15 -11.03
C PRO A 71 2.36 -15.61 -9.67
N TYR A 72 1.44 -14.98 -8.93
CA TYR A 72 1.71 -14.39 -7.62
C TYR A 72 1.41 -15.37 -6.48
N ASN A 73 2.30 -15.39 -5.49
CA ASN A 73 2.05 -16.05 -4.21
C ASN A 73 1.25 -15.12 -3.29
N SER A 74 0.18 -15.62 -2.67
CA SER A 74 -0.72 -14.84 -1.82
C SER A 74 -0.04 -14.25 -0.57
N GLN A 75 1.09 -14.83 -0.12
CA GLN A 75 1.88 -14.31 1.00
C GLN A 75 2.68 -13.06 0.60
N GLU A 76 3.18 -13.01 -0.63
CA GLU A 76 4.02 -11.90 -1.12
C GLU A 76 3.20 -10.63 -1.37
N VAL A 77 1.90 -10.77 -1.70
CA VAL A 77 0.99 -9.64 -1.94
C VAL A 77 0.92 -8.70 -0.73
N GLY A 78 0.88 -9.25 0.48
CA GLY A 78 0.83 -8.44 1.71
C GLY A 78 2.13 -7.65 1.96
N GLU A 79 3.28 -8.20 1.56
CA GLU A 79 4.57 -7.52 1.65
C GLU A 79 4.66 -6.39 0.63
N TYR A 80 4.23 -6.63 -0.61
CA TYR A 80 4.19 -5.60 -1.66
C TYR A 80 3.29 -4.42 -1.29
N VAL A 81 2.11 -4.67 -0.71
CA VAL A 81 1.21 -3.59 -0.25
C VAL A 81 1.90 -2.72 0.79
N LYS A 82 2.56 -3.33 1.77
CA LYS A 82 3.33 -2.59 2.78
C LYS A 82 4.47 -1.81 2.15
N GLU A 83 5.20 -2.42 1.22
CA GLU A 83 6.30 -1.77 0.52
C GLU A 83 5.83 -0.52 -0.23
N ILE A 84 4.74 -0.62 -1.00
CA ILE A 84 4.15 0.50 -1.73
C ILE A 84 3.79 1.65 -0.79
N VAL A 85 3.09 1.36 0.31
CA VAL A 85 2.72 2.38 1.30
C VAL A 85 3.95 3.01 1.96
N THR A 86 5.02 2.23 2.21
CA THR A 86 6.26 2.80 2.74
C THR A 86 7.01 3.67 1.74
N LEU A 87 6.96 3.35 0.45
CA LEU A 87 7.57 4.13 -0.62
C LEU A 87 6.84 5.45 -0.83
N GLU A 88 5.50 5.44 -0.82
CA GLU A 88 4.68 6.66 -0.86
C GLU A 88 5.06 7.61 0.28
N ARG A 89 5.10 7.12 1.52
CA ARG A 89 5.51 7.93 2.69
C ARG A 89 6.93 8.50 2.55
N LYS A 90 7.84 7.77 1.90
CA LYS A 90 9.20 8.26 1.64
C LYS A 90 9.17 9.36 0.58
N GLU A 91 8.36 9.21 -0.46
CA GLU A 91 8.18 10.21 -1.49
C GLU A 91 7.64 11.52 -0.90
N GLU A 92 6.56 11.46 -0.11
CA GLU A 92 5.96 12.62 0.56
C GLU A 92 7.00 13.38 1.41
N LYS A 93 7.78 12.66 2.23
CA LYS A 93 8.86 13.26 3.05
C LYS A 93 9.93 13.92 2.19
N LEU A 94 10.32 13.30 1.08
CA LEU A 94 11.30 13.88 0.17
C LEU A 94 10.75 15.15 -0.50
N GLN A 95 9.49 15.16 -0.91
CA GLN A 95 8.84 16.34 -1.47
C GLN A 95 8.73 17.48 -0.45
N GLU A 96 8.40 17.18 0.81
CA GLU A 96 8.39 18.16 1.91
C GLU A 96 9.80 18.73 2.17
N ASN A 97 10.82 17.87 2.20
CA ASN A 97 12.21 18.30 2.32
C ASN A 97 12.63 19.21 1.16
N ILE A 98 12.28 18.85 -0.09
CA ILE A 98 12.56 19.69 -1.26
C ILE A 98 11.88 21.04 -1.12
N ARG A 99 10.62 21.08 -0.70
CA ARG A 99 9.86 22.32 -0.51
C ARG A 99 10.51 23.20 0.55
N SER A 100 10.83 22.65 1.72
CA SER A 100 11.47 23.41 2.80
C SER A 100 12.85 23.93 2.42
N ILE A 101 13.64 23.18 1.63
CA ILE A 101 14.93 23.63 1.11
C ILE A 101 14.72 24.75 0.10
N LYS A 102 13.73 24.64 -0.80
CA LYS A 102 13.40 25.71 -1.75
C LYS A 102 12.97 27.00 -1.05
N GLU A 103 12.14 26.89 -0.03
CA GLU A 103 11.72 28.04 0.79
C GLU A 103 12.93 28.70 1.47
N LYS A 104 13.86 27.91 2.03
CA LYS A 104 15.11 28.44 2.57
C LYS A 104 15.98 29.11 1.52
N ILE A 105 16.12 28.53 0.33
CA ILE A 105 16.89 29.13 -0.78
C ILE A 105 16.28 30.47 -1.17
N SER A 106 14.96 30.53 -1.38
CA SER A 106 14.24 31.78 -1.68
C SER A 106 14.48 32.84 -0.60
N TRP A 107 14.41 32.43 0.67
CA TRP A 107 14.70 33.32 1.79
C TRP A 107 16.15 33.82 1.77
N PHE A 108 17.15 32.98 1.48
CA PHE A 108 18.54 33.44 1.36
C PHE A 108 18.78 34.35 0.14
N GLU A 109 18.08 34.10 -0.98
CA GLU A 109 18.15 34.91 -2.20
C GLU A 109 17.63 36.34 -1.98
N GLU A 110 16.54 36.51 -1.22
CA GLU A 110 16.00 37.82 -0.84
C GLU A 110 17.01 38.68 -0.05
N TRP A 111 17.94 38.04 0.66
CA TRP A 111 18.96 38.71 1.48
C TRP A 111 20.29 38.89 0.74
N GLY A 112 20.34 38.60 -0.57
CA GLY A 112 21.53 38.80 -1.41
C GLY A 112 22.67 37.80 -1.18
N TYR A 113 22.42 36.71 -0.42
CA TYR A 113 23.41 35.65 -0.21
C TYR A 113 23.15 34.50 -1.18
N GLN A 114 24.04 34.29 -2.15
CA GLN A 114 23.98 33.13 -3.06
C GLN A 114 24.69 31.92 -2.42
N PRO A 115 23.96 30.90 -1.91
CA PRO A 115 24.60 29.68 -1.43
C PRO A 115 25.30 29.00 -2.60
N LYS A 116 26.64 28.90 -2.54
CA LYS A 116 27.44 28.24 -3.58
C LYS A 116 26.93 26.82 -3.84
N LYS A 117 26.54 26.54 -5.09
CA LYS A 117 26.21 25.18 -5.57
C LYS A 117 27.38 24.25 -5.24
N ARG A 118 27.18 23.32 -4.31
CA ARG A 118 28.16 22.26 -4.05
C ARG A 118 27.97 21.19 -5.11
N GLU A 119 28.77 21.25 -6.17
CA GLU A 119 28.88 20.14 -7.13
C GLU A 119 29.35 18.90 -6.36
N SER A 120 28.57 17.83 -6.43
CA SER A 120 28.83 16.60 -5.71
C SER A 120 30.06 15.91 -6.27
N VAL A 121 31.15 15.95 -5.52
CA VAL A 121 32.31 15.06 -5.68
C VAL A 121 31.89 13.65 -5.26
N PHE A 122 31.07 12.99 -6.07
CA PHE A 122 30.86 11.55 -6.02
C PHE A 122 31.43 10.94 -7.29
N SER A 123 32.76 11.02 -7.42
CA SER A 123 33.51 10.10 -8.28
C SER A 123 33.50 8.72 -7.62
N VAL A 124 32.44 7.95 -7.84
CA VAL A 124 32.50 6.50 -7.60
C VAL A 124 33.41 5.93 -8.69
N SER A 125 34.63 5.61 -8.28
CA SER A 125 35.63 4.88 -9.03
C SER A 125 35.06 3.59 -9.62
N LEU A 126 34.68 3.64 -10.90
CA LEU A 126 34.61 2.46 -11.76
C LEU A 126 36.04 2.08 -12.15
N LEU A 127 36.81 1.53 -11.19
CA LEU A 127 38.02 0.79 -11.50
C LEU A 127 37.59 -0.61 -11.96
N SER A 128 37.34 -0.75 -13.26
CA SER A 128 37.28 -2.06 -13.91
C SER A 128 38.72 -2.58 -14.07
N PRO A 129 39.09 -3.75 -13.54
CA PRO A 129 40.36 -4.37 -13.86
C PRO A 129 40.16 -5.27 -15.09
N ARG A 130 40.89 -5.04 -16.19
CA ARG A 130 41.52 -6.10 -17.01
C ARG A 130 42.06 -5.65 -18.38
N LYS A 131 43.20 -6.28 -18.71
CA LYS A 131 43.94 -6.41 -20.00
C LYS A 131 44.96 -5.26 -20.23
N MET A 132 46.22 -5.39 -19.83
CA MET A 132 47.26 -6.38 -20.20
C MET A 132 47.56 -6.38 -21.72
N PHE A 133 48.83 -6.09 -22.04
CA PHE A 133 49.56 -6.24 -23.31
C PHE A 133 49.39 -5.20 -24.43
N LYS A 134 50.43 -4.37 -24.63
CA LYS A 134 51.44 -4.58 -25.69
C LYS A 134 52.69 -3.72 -25.41
N PHE A 135 53.83 -4.38 -25.26
CA PHE A 135 55.17 -3.80 -25.35
C PHE A 135 55.50 -3.55 -26.83
N SER A 136 56.19 -2.44 -27.11
CA SER A 136 56.97 -2.23 -28.34
C SER A 136 58.44 -2.49 -28.06
#